data_AF-A0A0D6KV65-F1
#
_entry.id   AF-A0A0D6KV65-F1
#
_cell.length_a   1.000
_cell.length_b   1.000
_cell.length_c   1.000
_cell.angle_alpha   90.00
_cell.angle_beta   90.00
_cell.angle_gamma   90.00
#
_symmetry.space_group_name_H-M   'P 1'
#
loop_
_entity.id
_entity.type
_entity.pdbx_description
1 polymer ?
#
loop_
_entity_poly.entity_id
_entity_poly.type
_entity_poly.pdbx_seq_one_letter_code
_entity_poly.pdbx_strand_id
1 'polypeptide(L)'
;MWNEYNNPRHIRTLNGVVELQLKIRRCQNKSCLRYKKAYRPEKEGSLALPQNEFGLDVIAYIGALRYQEHRSVPQIHTHLELKGICISQRTVTHLIDRYDELLSLWLKDHKRLKAIVANQGRVILAIDGMQPEIGHEVLWVIRDCLSGEILLAKTLLSSRNEDLVALLLEVTNTLNVPIDGVVSDGQQSIRKAVRVALPSIAHGLCHYHYLKEAIKPIYEADRHAKKELKKKLEDYETLNVVLPMKLRKWQLLLKIIVRQCVVL
;
A
#
# COMPACT_ATOMS: atom_id res chain seq x y z
N MET A 1 3.28 32.77 -25.64
CA MET A 1 2.00 32.03 -25.60
C MET A 1 0.92 32.99 -25.10
N TRP A 2 -0.20 33.11 -25.82
CA TRP A 2 -1.26 34.08 -25.52
C TRP A 2 -2.36 33.42 -24.69
N ASN A 3 -2.92 34.14 -23.72
CA ASN A 3 -4.13 33.68 -23.01
C ASN A 3 -5.29 33.72 -23.99
N GLU A 4 -5.93 32.59 -24.23
CA GLU A 4 -7.07 32.51 -25.16
C GLU A 4 -8.39 32.63 -24.39
N TYR A 5 -8.54 31.87 -23.31
CA TYR A 5 -9.73 31.91 -22.45
C TYR A 5 -9.40 31.47 -21.03
N ASN A 6 -10.25 31.89 -20.09
CA ASN A 6 -10.22 31.41 -18.71
C ASN A 6 -11.21 30.25 -18.58
N ASN A 7 -10.79 29.19 -17.89
CA ASN A 7 -11.63 28.03 -17.62
C ASN A 7 -11.79 27.86 -16.10
N PRO A 8 -12.94 28.24 -15.52
CA PRO A 8 -13.21 28.02 -14.10
C PRO A 8 -13.29 26.51 -13.82
N ARG A 9 -12.78 26.10 -12.66
CA ARG A 9 -12.88 24.72 -12.18
C ARG A 9 -12.99 24.70 -10.67
N HIS A 10 -14.00 24.02 -10.13
CA HIS A 10 -14.10 23.77 -8.69
C HIS A 10 -13.50 22.40 -8.35
N ILE A 11 -12.72 22.36 -7.27
CA ILE A 11 -12.11 21.13 -6.75
C ILE A 11 -12.51 21.00 -5.28
N ARG A 12 -13.04 19.82 -4.92
CA ARG A 12 -13.43 19.49 -3.55
C ARG A 12 -12.23 18.83 -2.87
N THR A 13 -11.72 19.48 -1.84
CA THR A 13 -10.56 19.04 -1.04
C THR A 13 -11.01 18.67 0.37
N LEU A 14 -10.12 18.06 1.17
CA LEU A 14 -10.36 17.81 2.59
C LEU A 14 -10.57 19.09 3.41
N ASN A 15 -10.05 20.23 2.92
CA ASN A 15 -10.13 21.53 3.60
C ASN A 15 -11.26 22.42 3.03
N GLY A 16 -12.09 21.91 2.13
CA GLY A 16 -13.18 22.66 1.49
C GLY A 16 -13.05 22.75 -0.03
N VAL A 17 -13.91 23.57 -0.64
CA VAL A 17 -13.96 23.73 -2.09
C VAL A 17 -13.00 24.84 -2.52
N VAL A 18 -12.13 24.54 -3.47
CA VAL A 18 -11.20 25.49 -4.10
C VAL A 18 -11.69 25.80 -5.50
N GLU A 19 -11.86 27.09 -5.80
CA GLU A 19 -12.11 27.55 -7.17
C GLU A 19 -10.80 27.93 -7.86
N LEU A 20 -10.55 27.33 -9.03
CA LEU A 20 -9.42 27.62 -9.88
C LEU A 20 -9.86 28.41 -11.11
N GLN A 21 -9.12 29.49 -11.40
CA GLN A 21 -9.25 30.24 -12.64
C GLN A 21 -8.10 29.87 -13.58
N LEU A 22 -8.33 28.88 -14.44
CA LEU A 22 -7.29 28.33 -15.32
C LEU A 22 -7.11 29.20 -16.56
N LYS A 23 -5.93 29.79 -16.72
CA LYS A 23 -5.55 30.57 -17.91
C LYS A 23 -5.10 29.63 -19.03
N ILE A 24 -5.97 29.32 -19.97
CA ILE A 24 -5.66 28.43 -21.09
C ILE A 24 -4.96 29.22 -22.18
N ARG A 25 -3.76 28.75 -22.56
CA ARG A 25 -2.91 29.46 -23.51
C ARG A 25 -2.79 28.71 -24.83
N ARG A 26 -2.64 29.44 -25.93
CA ARG A 26 -2.29 28.86 -27.24
C ARG A 26 -1.13 29.62 -27.89
N CYS A 27 -0.38 28.90 -28.74
CA CYS A 27 0.59 29.52 -29.62
C CYS A 27 -0.12 30.00 -30.90
N GLN A 28 0.04 31.28 -31.25
CA GLN A 28 -0.50 31.87 -32.47
C GLN A 28 0.49 31.84 -33.65
N ASN A 29 1.74 31.41 -33.41
CA ASN A 29 2.73 31.31 -34.46
C ASN A 29 2.47 30.05 -35.31
N LYS A 30 2.17 30.24 -36.60
CA LYS A 30 1.91 29.16 -37.57
C LYS A 30 3.10 28.21 -37.77
N SER A 31 4.34 28.67 -37.56
CA SER A 31 5.54 27.81 -37.66
C SER A 31 5.82 26.97 -36.41
N CYS A 32 5.05 27.16 -35.33
CA CYS A 32 5.21 26.38 -34.11
C CYS A 32 4.53 25.00 -34.22
N LEU A 33 5.23 23.93 -33.84
CA LEU A 33 4.68 22.56 -33.71
C LEU A 33 3.45 22.44 -32.80
N ARG A 34 3.23 23.45 -31.96
CA ARG A 34 2.10 23.56 -31.04
C ARG A 34 1.14 24.70 -31.40
N TYR A 35 1.15 25.15 -32.66
CA TYR A 35 0.19 26.13 -33.18
C TYR A 35 -1.24 25.69 -32.85
N LYS A 36 -2.02 26.60 -32.23
CA LYS A 36 -3.39 26.37 -31.77
C LYS A 36 -3.61 25.17 -30.82
N LYS A 37 -2.58 24.57 -30.23
CA LYS A 37 -2.74 23.56 -29.18
C LYS A 37 -2.96 24.24 -27.82
N ALA A 38 -4.01 23.83 -27.10
CA ALA A 38 -4.34 24.35 -25.78
C ALA A 38 -3.31 23.88 -24.74
N TYR A 39 -2.75 24.84 -24.00
CA TYR A 39 -1.81 24.62 -22.90
C TYR A 39 -2.52 24.93 -21.59
N ARG A 40 -2.69 23.91 -20.75
CA ARG A 40 -3.22 24.03 -19.39
C ARG A 40 -2.07 24.28 -18.40
N PRO A 41 -2.28 25.03 -17.30
CA PRO A 41 -1.25 25.21 -16.29
C PRO A 41 -0.85 23.89 -15.62
N GLU A 42 0.45 23.59 -15.54
CA GLU A 42 0.96 22.35 -14.92
C GLU A 42 0.56 22.21 -13.45
N LYS A 43 0.46 23.33 -12.73
CA LYS A 43 0.02 23.38 -11.33
C LYS A 43 -1.40 22.82 -11.12
N GLU A 44 -2.25 22.80 -12.15
CA GLU A 44 -3.57 22.14 -12.07
C GLU A 44 -3.43 20.66 -11.70
N GLY A 45 -2.44 19.97 -12.29
CA GLY A 45 -2.20 18.55 -12.07
C GLY A 45 -1.74 18.22 -10.64
N SER A 46 -1.16 19.19 -9.92
CA SER A 46 -0.82 19.02 -8.50
C SER A 46 -2.03 19.05 -7.55
N LEU A 47 -3.20 19.46 -8.04
CA LEU A 47 -4.41 19.61 -7.22
C LEU A 47 -5.41 18.49 -7.48
N ALA A 48 -5.69 18.16 -8.74
CA ALA A 48 -6.64 17.12 -9.10
C ALA A 48 -6.34 16.49 -10.46
N LEU A 49 -6.69 15.21 -10.61
CA LEU A 49 -6.62 14.50 -11.89
C LEU A 49 -7.51 15.18 -12.95
N PRO A 50 -7.22 15.02 -14.25
CA PRO A 50 -8.09 15.51 -15.31
C PRO A 50 -9.54 15.07 -15.10
N GLN A 51 -10.48 15.99 -15.30
CA GLN A 51 -11.94 15.77 -15.22
C GLN A 51 -12.46 15.28 -13.85
N ASN A 52 -11.61 15.18 -12.82
CA ASN A 52 -12.03 14.78 -11.49
C ASN A 52 -12.47 16.00 -10.66
N GLU A 53 -13.56 15.84 -9.92
CA GLU A 53 -14.08 16.89 -9.03
C GLU A 53 -13.36 16.91 -7.68
N PHE A 54 -12.77 15.79 -7.28
CA PHE A 54 -12.08 15.62 -6.00
C PHE A 54 -10.58 15.81 -6.16
N GLY A 55 -9.98 16.47 -5.16
CA GLY A 55 -8.55 16.68 -5.10
C GLY A 55 -7.76 15.39 -4.86
N LEU A 56 -6.46 15.43 -5.17
CA LEU A 56 -5.54 14.33 -4.89
C LEU A 56 -5.46 14.00 -3.40
N ASP A 57 -5.70 14.98 -2.53
CA ASP A 57 -5.77 14.81 -1.09
C ASP A 57 -6.94 13.93 -0.64
N VAL A 58 -8.11 14.08 -1.26
CA VAL A 58 -9.27 13.22 -1.02
C VAL A 58 -9.01 11.79 -1.51
N ILE A 59 -8.41 11.64 -2.70
CA ILE A 59 -8.03 10.34 -3.26
C ILE A 59 -7.04 9.63 -2.33
N ALA A 60 -5.99 10.33 -1.88
CA ALA A 60 -5.00 9.79 -0.97
C ALA A 60 -5.61 9.40 0.39
N TYR A 61 -6.53 10.21 0.92
CA TYR A 61 -7.22 9.93 2.17
C TYR A 61 -8.13 8.69 2.06
N ILE A 62 -8.88 8.55 0.96
CA ILE A 62 -9.67 7.35 0.67
C ILE A 62 -8.77 6.11 0.60
N GLY A 63 -7.63 6.21 -0.11
CA GLY A 63 -6.66 5.13 -0.18
C GLY A 63 -6.11 4.72 1.18
N ALA A 64 -5.80 5.69 2.06
CA ALA A 64 -5.37 5.41 3.43
C ALA A 64 -6.46 4.70 4.24
N LEU A 65 -7.71 5.17 4.20
CA LEU A 65 -8.83 4.50 4.86
C LEU A 65 -9.04 3.08 4.34
N ARG A 66 -8.94 2.89 3.02
CA ARG A 66 -9.15 1.59 2.38
C ARG A 66 -8.04 0.60 2.74
N TYR A 67 -6.79 1.00 2.58
CA TYR A 67 -5.66 0.06 2.60
C TYR A 67 -4.90 0.03 3.93
N GLN A 68 -4.89 1.11 4.70
CA GLN A 68 -4.21 1.14 6.01
C GLN A 68 -5.18 0.82 7.17
N GLU A 69 -6.45 1.20 7.02
CA GLU A 69 -7.48 0.99 8.05
C GLU A 69 -8.50 -0.10 7.69
N HIS A 70 -8.40 -0.70 6.50
CA HIS A 70 -9.32 -1.74 6.01
C HIS A 70 -10.80 -1.36 6.05
N ARG A 71 -11.11 -0.09 5.79
CA ARG A 71 -12.49 0.38 5.79
C ARG A 71 -13.23 -0.14 4.55
N SER A 72 -14.50 -0.52 4.73
CA SER A 72 -15.43 -0.80 3.63
C SER A 72 -15.91 0.50 2.98
N VAL A 73 -16.43 0.43 1.74
CA VAL A 73 -16.97 1.61 1.03
C VAL A 73 -18.00 2.40 1.88
N PRO A 74 -18.98 1.76 2.54
CA PRO A 74 -19.89 2.47 3.45
C PRO A 74 -19.17 3.16 4.61
N GLN A 75 -18.15 2.53 5.20
CA GLN A 75 -17.39 3.12 6.31
C GLN A 75 -16.55 4.32 5.86
N ILE A 76 -15.95 4.25 4.66
CA ILE A 76 -15.21 5.36 4.06
C ILE A 76 -16.16 6.53 3.79
N HIS A 77 -17.32 6.25 3.21
CA HIS A 77 -18.36 7.26 2.97
C HIS A 77 -18.74 7.98 4.26
N THR A 78 -19.06 7.26 5.32
CA THR A 78 -19.37 7.88 6.64
C THR A 78 -18.21 8.74 7.16
N HIS A 79 -16.94 8.32 6.98
CA HIS A 79 -15.79 9.15 7.38
C HIS A 79 -15.68 10.45 6.57
N LEU A 80 -16.02 10.41 5.28
CA LEU A 80 -16.00 11.59 4.41
C LEU A 80 -17.15 12.55 4.76
N GLU A 81 -18.35 12.03 5.03
CA GLU A 81 -19.50 12.82 5.49
C GLU A 81 -19.22 13.53 6.82
N LEU A 82 -18.61 12.84 7.78
CA LEU A 82 -18.19 13.42 9.06
C LEU A 82 -17.15 14.54 8.88
N LYS A 83 -16.43 14.56 7.76
CA LYS A 83 -15.50 15.63 7.36
C LYS A 83 -16.16 16.71 6.49
N GLY A 84 -17.47 16.66 6.28
CA GLY A 84 -18.21 17.63 5.46
C GLY A 84 -18.06 17.42 3.95
N ILE A 85 -17.53 16.28 3.50
CA ILE A 85 -17.34 15.96 2.09
C ILE A 85 -18.58 15.23 1.59
N CYS A 86 -19.46 15.94 0.90
CA CYS A 86 -20.65 15.35 0.29
C CYS A 86 -20.26 14.55 -0.97
N ILE A 87 -20.38 13.22 -0.89
CA ILE A 87 -19.92 12.28 -1.92
C ILE A 87 -20.82 11.04 -1.90
N SER A 88 -21.07 10.42 -3.04
CA SER A 88 -21.83 9.16 -3.09
C SER A 88 -20.91 7.95 -2.84
N GLN A 89 -21.45 6.84 -2.34
CA GLN A 89 -20.69 5.59 -2.23
C GLN A 89 -20.14 5.10 -3.58
N ARG A 90 -20.89 5.31 -4.69
CA ARG A 90 -20.41 5.00 -6.04
C ARG A 90 -19.17 5.80 -6.40
N THR A 91 -19.14 7.08 -6.04
CA THR A 91 -17.97 7.94 -6.26
C THR A 91 -16.80 7.50 -5.38
N VAL A 92 -17.06 7.08 -4.14
CA VAL A 92 -16.01 6.49 -3.27
C VAL A 92 -15.35 5.29 -3.95
N THR A 93 -16.13 4.36 -4.50
CA THR A 93 -15.58 3.23 -5.27
C THR A 93 -14.71 3.71 -6.43
N HIS A 94 -15.19 4.66 -7.23
CA HIS A 94 -14.41 5.20 -8.35
C HIS A 94 -13.10 5.86 -7.90
N LEU A 95 -13.09 6.56 -6.76
CA LEU A 95 -11.88 7.18 -6.22
C LEU A 95 -10.89 6.15 -5.64
N ILE A 96 -11.37 5.00 -5.15
CA ILE A 96 -10.51 3.85 -4.82
C ILE A 96 -9.82 3.36 -6.10
N ASP A 97 -10.55 3.17 -7.20
CA ASP A 97 -9.97 2.74 -8.47
C ASP A 97 -8.92 3.76 -8.98
N ARG A 98 -9.19 5.07 -8.84
CA ARG A 98 -8.21 6.13 -9.18
C ARG A 98 -6.96 6.05 -8.30
N TYR A 99 -7.12 5.78 -7.01
CA TYR A 99 -5.98 5.57 -6.10
C TYR A 99 -5.14 4.38 -6.55
N ASP A 100 -5.78 3.26 -6.92
CA ASP A 100 -5.09 2.05 -7.36
C ASP A 100 -4.31 2.25 -8.66
N GLU A 101 -4.85 3.04 -9.59
CA GLU A 101 -4.14 3.46 -10.79
C GLU A 101 -2.88 4.29 -10.46
N LEU A 102 -3.01 5.27 -9.57
CA LEU A 102 -1.88 6.10 -9.14
C LEU A 102 -0.81 5.27 -8.41
N LEU A 103 -1.24 4.37 -7.53
CA LEU A 103 -0.36 3.44 -6.84
C LEU A 103 0.36 2.52 -7.84
N SER A 104 -0.36 2.01 -8.85
CA SER A 104 0.22 1.16 -9.89
C SER A 104 1.29 1.88 -10.71
N LEU A 105 1.08 3.17 -11.01
CA LEU A 105 2.10 4.00 -11.68
C LEU A 105 3.31 4.22 -10.77
N TRP A 106 3.09 4.51 -9.49
CA TRP A 106 4.14 4.74 -8.51
C TRP A 106 5.01 3.50 -8.27
N LEU A 107 4.40 2.31 -8.21
CA LEU A 107 5.09 1.03 -8.08
C LEU A 107 5.92 0.67 -9.32
N LYS A 108 5.52 1.15 -10.51
CA LYS A 108 6.23 0.91 -11.79
C LYS A 108 7.30 1.96 -12.10
N ASP A 109 7.49 2.96 -11.24
CA ASP A 109 8.49 4.00 -11.45
C ASP A 109 9.91 3.53 -11.06
N HIS A 110 10.52 2.79 -11.99
CA HIS A 110 11.88 2.27 -11.84
C HIS A 110 12.93 3.39 -11.74
N LYS A 111 12.68 4.58 -12.30
CA LYS A 111 13.63 5.70 -12.23
C LYS A 111 13.69 6.24 -10.82
N ARG A 112 12.53 6.43 -10.19
CA ARG A 112 12.41 6.82 -8.79
C ARG A 112 13.09 5.81 -7.86
N LEU A 113 12.79 4.52 -8.03
CA LEU A 113 13.42 3.45 -7.23
C LEU A 113 14.94 3.46 -7.38
N LYS A 114 15.46 3.55 -8.61
CA LYS A 114 16.92 3.65 -8.87
C LYS A 114 17.55 4.87 -8.20
N ALA A 115 16.87 6.02 -8.20
CA ALA A 115 17.38 7.22 -7.53
C ALA A 115 17.42 7.06 -6.01
N ILE A 116 16.39 6.45 -5.41
CA ILE A 116 16.34 6.18 -3.96
C ILE A 116 17.48 5.26 -3.55
N VAL A 117 17.62 4.09 -4.20
CA VAL A 117 18.64 3.11 -3.83
C VAL A 117 20.05 3.63 -4.11
N ALA A 118 20.25 4.42 -5.18
CA ALA A 118 21.54 5.04 -5.49
C ALA A 118 21.95 6.07 -4.42
N ASN A 119 21.02 6.92 -3.97
CA ASN A 119 21.28 7.88 -2.90
C ASN A 119 21.52 7.18 -1.54
N GLN A 120 20.88 6.03 -1.33
CA GLN A 120 21.08 5.21 -0.13
C GLN A 120 22.40 4.43 -0.16
N GLY A 121 22.93 4.11 -1.34
CA GLY A 121 24.22 3.43 -1.55
C GLY A 121 24.23 1.93 -1.26
N ARG A 122 23.17 1.37 -0.69
CA ARG A 122 23.00 -0.06 -0.37
C ARG A 122 21.53 -0.40 -0.16
N VAL A 123 21.19 -1.69 -0.07
CA VAL A 123 19.85 -2.16 0.33
C VAL A 123 19.91 -3.33 1.31
N ILE A 124 18.85 -3.50 2.08
CA ILE A 124 18.59 -4.70 2.87
C ILE A 124 17.26 -5.29 2.39
N LEU A 125 17.28 -6.50 1.85
CA LEU A 125 16.08 -7.09 1.28
C LEU A 125 15.20 -7.70 2.37
N ALA A 126 13.92 -7.36 2.40
CA ALA A 126 12.90 -8.15 3.07
C ALA A 126 12.08 -8.93 2.06
N ILE A 127 11.97 -10.25 2.27
CA ILE A 127 11.22 -11.18 1.42
C ILE A 127 10.04 -11.70 2.21
N ASP A 128 8.84 -11.57 1.64
CA ASP A 128 7.60 -12.07 2.24
C ASP A 128 6.70 -12.71 1.18
N GLY A 129 5.96 -13.74 1.61
CA GLY A 129 5.00 -14.48 0.78
C GLY A 129 3.61 -14.36 1.38
N MET A 130 2.68 -13.75 0.65
CA MET A 130 1.30 -13.56 1.08
C MET A 130 0.37 -14.52 0.34
N GLN A 131 -0.20 -15.47 1.08
CA GLN A 131 -1.22 -16.38 0.57
C GLN A 131 -2.56 -15.63 0.45
N PRO A 132 -3.25 -15.67 -0.70
CA PRO A 132 -4.57 -15.09 -0.84
C PRO A 132 -5.61 -15.92 -0.07
N GLU A 133 -6.71 -15.28 0.30
CA GLU A 133 -7.87 -15.97 0.91
C GLU A 133 -8.54 -16.94 -0.05
N ILE A 134 -8.50 -16.64 -1.36
CA ILE A 134 -9.07 -17.44 -2.44
C ILE A 134 -8.00 -17.62 -3.53
N GLY A 135 -7.75 -18.87 -3.93
CA GLY A 135 -6.76 -19.23 -4.95
C GLY A 135 -5.51 -19.88 -4.36
N HIS A 136 -4.62 -20.31 -5.25
CA HIS A 136 -3.37 -21.01 -4.89
C HIS A 136 -2.11 -20.22 -5.21
N GLU A 137 -2.25 -19.04 -5.82
CA GLU A 137 -1.11 -18.21 -6.21
C GLU A 137 -0.64 -17.36 -5.03
N VAL A 138 0.63 -17.47 -4.67
CA VAL A 138 1.23 -16.68 -3.58
C VAL A 138 1.75 -15.37 -4.15
N LEU A 139 1.39 -14.25 -3.54
CA LEU A 139 1.99 -12.95 -3.84
C LEU A 139 3.32 -12.83 -3.10
N TRP A 140 4.41 -12.83 -3.86
CA TRP A 140 5.75 -12.61 -3.34
C TRP A 140 6.11 -11.14 -3.43
N VAL A 141 6.61 -10.59 -2.32
CA VAL A 141 7.04 -9.20 -2.21
C VAL A 141 8.50 -9.17 -1.75
N ILE A 142 9.32 -8.46 -2.51
CA ILE A 142 10.69 -8.10 -2.15
C ILE A 142 10.73 -6.58 -1.98
N ARG A 143 11.11 -6.14 -0.78
CA ARG A 143 11.21 -4.71 -0.45
C ARG A 143 12.58 -4.38 0.11
N ASP A 144 12.99 -3.13 -0.03
CA ASP A 144 14.11 -2.60 0.73
C ASP A 144 13.64 -2.19 2.13
N CYS A 145 14.27 -2.75 3.14
CA CYS A 145 14.02 -2.45 4.54
C CYS A 145 14.32 -0.98 4.85
N LEU A 146 15.42 -0.42 4.33
CA LEU A 146 15.92 0.90 4.70
C LEU A 146 15.01 2.03 4.20
N SER A 147 14.67 2.03 2.92
CA SER A 147 13.75 3.01 2.32
C SER A 147 12.27 2.66 2.52
N GLY A 148 11.97 1.38 2.72
CA GLY A 148 10.62 0.83 2.78
C GLY A 148 9.99 0.55 1.42
N GLU A 149 10.70 0.84 0.33
CA GLU A 149 10.21 0.70 -1.04
C GLU A 149 10.03 -0.75 -1.47
N ILE A 150 8.97 -1.03 -2.23
CA ILE A 150 8.77 -2.33 -2.88
C ILE A 150 9.64 -2.36 -4.13
N LEU A 151 10.59 -3.29 -4.17
CA LEU A 151 11.48 -3.49 -5.31
C LEU A 151 10.87 -4.43 -6.35
N LEU A 152 10.12 -5.43 -5.89
CA LEU A 152 9.41 -6.38 -6.74
C LEU A 152 8.18 -6.91 -6.01
N ALA A 153 7.07 -7.05 -6.74
CA ALA A 153 5.89 -7.77 -6.31
C ALA A 153 5.39 -8.65 -7.47
N LYS A 154 5.36 -9.97 -7.28
CA LYS A 154 4.91 -10.92 -8.31
C LYS A 154 4.11 -12.06 -7.70
N THR A 155 3.04 -12.40 -8.38
CA THR A 155 2.21 -13.55 -8.05
C THR A 155 2.78 -14.81 -8.70
N LEU A 156 3.00 -15.86 -7.92
CA LEU A 156 3.51 -17.15 -8.40
C LEU A 156 2.54 -18.28 -8.00
N LEU A 157 2.21 -19.15 -8.95
CA LEU A 157 1.41 -20.37 -8.74
C LEU A 157 2.10 -21.41 -7.83
N SER A 158 3.41 -21.29 -7.68
CA SER A 158 4.30 -22.28 -7.10
C SER A 158 5.24 -21.60 -6.10
N SER A 159 5.31 -22.12 -4.88
CA SER A 159 6.28 -21.69 -3.84
C SER A 159 7.59 -22.49 -3.93
N ARG A 160 7.93 -23.00 -5.13
CA ARG A 160 9.16 -23.76 -5.35
C ARG A 160 10.37 -22.84 -5.22
N ASN A 161 11.47 -23.46 -4.77
CA ASN A 161 12.74 -22.79 -4.56
C ASN A 161 13.26 -22.11 -5.84
N GLU A 162 13.12 -22.76 -7.00
CA GLU A 162 13.59 -22.24 -8.30
C GLU A 162 12.94 -20.91 -8.68
N ASP A 163 11.63 -20.79 -8.46
CA ASP A 163 10.89 -19.56 -8.77
C ASP A 163 11.35 -18.41 -7.88
N LEU A 164 11.60 -18.68 -6.60
CA LEU A 164 12.14 -17.69 -5.66
C LEU A 164 13.56 -17.26 -6.00
N VAL A 165 14.41 -18.18 -6.45
CA VAL A 165 15.76 -17.86 -6.95
C VAL A 165 15.65 -16.91 -8.13
N ALA A 166 14.78 -17.19 -9.10
CA ALA A 166 14.58 -16.33 -10.26
C ALA A 166 14.11 -14.91 -9.87
N LEU A 167 13.19 -14.79 -8.90
CA LEU A 167 12.75 -13.49 -8.38
C LEU A 167 13.89 -12.70 -7.72
N LEU A 168 14.71 -13.38 -6.91
CA LEU A 168 15.85 -12.74 -6.26
C LEU A 168 16.89 -12.28 -7.29
N LEU A 169 17.17 -13.12 -8.29
CA LEU A 169 18.10 -12.78 -9.36
C LEU A 169 17.61 -11.56 -10.17
N GLU A 170 16.32 -11.47 -10.47
CA GLU A 170 15.74 -10.30 -11.13
C GLU A 170 15.97 -9.00 -10.35
N VAL A 171 15.76 -9.04 -9.02
CA VAL A 171 16.03 -7.88 -8.16
C VAL A 171 17.53 -7.56 -8.17
N THR A 172 18.40 -8.56 -7.98
CA THR A 172 19.86 -8.35 -7.95
C THR A 172 20.38 -7.73 -9.25
N ASN A 173 19.87 -8.17 -10.41
CA ASN A 173 20.29 -7.69 -11.72
C ASN A 173 19.79 -6.28 -12.03
N THR A 174 18.76 -5.81 -11.32
CA THR A 174 18.17 -4.48 -11.51
C THR A 174 18.80 -3.42 -10.60
N LEU A 175 19.38 -3.86 -9.48
CA LEU A 175 20.01 -2.99 -8.48
C LEU A 175 21.46 -2.67 -8.87
N ASN A 176 21.81 -1.39 -8.84
CA ASN A 176 23.18 -0.90 -9.07
C ASN A 176 23.92 -0.61 -7.76
N VAL A 177 23.45 -1.15 -6.63
CA VAL A 177 24.00 -0.94 -5.29
C VAL A 177 24.14 -2.27 -4.56
N PRO A 178 25.10 -2.40 -3.63
CA PRO A 178 25.28 -3.62 -2.85
C PRO A 178 24.03 -3.99 -2.03
N ILE A 179 23.80 -5.29 -1.90
CA ILE A 179 22.83 -5.87 -0.96
C ILE A 179 23.62 -6.30 0.28
N ASP A 180 23.40 -5.63 1.40
CA ASP A 180 24.17 -5.87 2.64
C ASP A 180 23.55 -6.97 3.51
N GLY A 181 22.28 -7.30 3.27
CA GLY A 181 21.57 -8.29 4.09
C GLY A 181 20.21 -8.68 3.51
N VAL A 182 19.71 -9.80 4.01
CA VAL A 182 18.38 -10.31 3.71
C VAL A 182 17.66 -10.63 5.02
N VAL A 183 16.38 -10.29 5.10
CA VAL A 183 15.46 -10.65 6.18
C VAL A 183 14.26 -11.38 5.58
N SER A 184 13.90 -12.54 6.11
CA SER A 184 12.69 -13.25 5.68
C SER A 184 12.03 -13.97 6.82
N ASP A 185 10.85 -14.56 6.59
CA ASP A 185 10.35 -15.58 7.48
C ASP A 185 11.26 -16.84 7.51
N GLY A 186 10.94 -17.78 8.40
CA GLY A 186 11.71 -19.01 8.60
C GLY A 186 11.47 -20.12 7.58
N GLN A 187 10.71 -19.90 6.50
CA GLN A 187 10.38 -20.95 5.54
C GLN A 187 11.63 -21.52 4.87
N GLN A 188 11.70 -22.84 4.77
CA GLN A 188 12.86 -23.53 4.20
C GLN A 188 13.06 -23.19 2.71
N SER A 189 11.98 -22.98 1.96
CA SER A 189 12.02 -22.56 0.55
C SER A 189 12.78 -21.24 0.39
N ILE A 190 12.44 -20.22 1.19
CA ILE A 190 13.09 -18.91 1.14
C ILE A 190 14.57 -19.02 1.54
N ARG A 191 14.87 -19.73 2.63
CA ARG A 191 16.26 -19.92 3.08
C ARG A 191 17.15 -20.58 2.02
N LYS A 192 16.61 -21.57 1.30
CA LYS A 192 17.34 -22.21 0.20
C LYS A 192 17.50 -21.25 -0.98
N ALA A 193 16.48 -20.49 -1.32
CA ALA A 193 16.53 -19.55 -2.43
C ALA A 193 17.57 -18.44 -2.19
N VAL A 194 17.58 -17.86 -0.99
CA VAL A 194 18.57 -16.85 -0.58
C VAL A 194 19.98 -17.41 -0.62
N ARG A 195 20.20 -18.65 -0.12
CA ARG A 195 21.51 -19.28 -0.18
C ARG A 195 22.03 -19.49 -1.61
N VAL A 196 21.14 -19.77 -2.55
CA VAL A 196 21.50 -19.96 -3.97
C VAL A 196 21.74 -18.61 -4.65
N ALA A 197 20.83 -17.65 -4.49
CA ALA A 197 20.91 -16.36 -5.19
C ALA A 197 21.93 -15.39 -4.57
N LEU A 198 22.19 -15.48 -3.26
CA LEU A 198 22.99 -14.54 -2.47
C LEU A 198 23.88 -15.28 -1.45
N PRO A 199 24.82 -16.14 -1.90
CA PRO A 199 25.51 -17.11 -1.03
C PRO A 199 26.39 -16.49 0.06
N SER A 200 26.90 -15.27 -0.13
CA SER A 200 27.79 -14.56 0.81
C SER A 200 27.09 -13.50 1.66
N ILE A 201 25.78 -13.31 1.49
CA ILE A 201 25.03 -12.26 2.17
C ILE A 201 24.45 -12.76 3.49
N ALA A 202 24.53 -11.94 4.53
CA ALA A 202 23.94 -12.26 5.82
C ALA A 202 22.40 -12.40 5.69
N HIS A 203 21.88 -13.56 6.12
CA HIS A 203 20.45 -13.85 6.11
C HIS A 203 19.90 -13.95 7.53
N GLY A 204 19.16 -12.93 7.96
CA GLY A 204 18.45 -12.87 9.22
C GLY A 204 17.01 -13.39 9.11
N LEU A 205 16.50 -13.95 10.19
CA LEU A 205 15.08 -14.30 10.30
C LEU A 205 14.30 -13.13 10.90
N CYS A 206 13.09 -12.90 10.38
CA CYS A 206 12.20 -11.85 10.82
C CYS A 206 11.76 -12.10 12.28
N HIS A 207 12.18 -11.22 13.19
CA HIS A 207 11.81 -11.30 14.61
C HIS A 207 10.30 -11.27 14.83
N TYR A 208 9.56 -10.51 14.02
CA TYR A 208 8.11 -10.47 14.14
C TYR A 208 7.47 -11.84 13.90
N HIS A 209 7.83 -12.52 12.81
CA HIS A 209 7.33 -13.86 12.53
C HIS A 209 7.74 -14.84 13.64
N TYR A 210 8.98 -14.78 14.10
CA TYR A 210 9.43 -15.60 15.21
C TYR A 210 8.60 -15.39 16.49
N LEU A 211 8.41 -14.14 16.92
CA LEU A 211 7.61 -13.81 18.11
C LEU A 211 6.14 -14.19 17.95
N LYS A 212 5.57 -13.97 16.76
CA LYS A 212 4.19 -14.35 16.44
C LYS A 212 4.00 -15.85 16.57
N GLU A 213 4.94 -16.66 16.07
CA GLU A 213 4.94 -18.11 16.24
C GLU A 213 5.13 -18.52 17.71
N ALA A 214 6.07 -17.89 18.42
CA ALA A 214 6.34 -18.19 19.82
C ALA A 214 5.13 -17.93 20.76
N ILE A 215 4.27 -16.95 20.42
CA ILE A 215 3.09 -16.60 21.20
C ILE A 215 1.88 -17.51 20.88
N LYS A 216 1.90 -18.28 19.78
CA LYS A 216 0.76 -19.12 19.36
C LYS A 216 0.20 -20.02 20.47
N PRO A 217 1.01 -20.76 21.26
CA PRO A 217 0.47 -21.63 22.30
C PRO A 217 -0.35 -20.87 23.34
N ILE A 218 0.11 -19.67 23.73
CA ILE A 218 -0.60 -18.80 24.68
C ILE A 218 -1.91 -18.30 24.07
N TYR A 219 -1.88 -17.88 22.80
CA TYR A 219 -3.07 -17.42 22.09
C TYR A 219 -4.11 -18.53 21.92
N GLU A 220 -3.69 -19.75 21.62
CA GLU A 220 -4.56 -20.92 21.50
C GLU A 220 -5.19 -21.29 22.84
N ALA A 221 -4.43 -21.25 23.93
CA ALA A 221 -4.94 -21.45 25.28
C ALA A 221 -5.99 -20.39 25.67
N ASP A 222 -5.72 -19.10 25.40
CA ASP A 222 -6.67 -18.00 25.65
C ASP A 222 -7.97 -18.17 24.82
N ARG A 223 -7.83 -18.54 23.54
CA ARG A 223 -8.97 -18.82 22.66
C ARG A 223 -9.79 -20.00 23.16
N HIS A 224 -9.14 -21.06 23.64
CA HIS A 224 -9.81 -22.21 24.23
C HIS A 224 -10.56 -21.82 25.52
N ALA A 225 -9.89 -21.12 26.43
CA ALA A 225 -10.50 -20.64 27.67
C ALA A 225 -11.74 -19.76 27.39
N LYS A 226 -11.65 -18.84 26.43
CA LYS A 226 -12.79 -18.02 25.98
C LYS A 226 -13.96 -18.87 25.47
N LYS A 227 -13.67 -19.93 24.69
CA LYS A 227 -14.70 -20.84 24.18
C LYS A 227 -15.41 -21.60 25.32
N GLU A 228 -14.65 -22.10 26.29
CA GLU A 228 -15.21 -22.81 27.45
C GLU A 228 -16.02 -21.89 28.36
N LEU A 229 -15.57 -20.64 28.57
CA LEU A 229 -16.34 -19.61 29.28
C LEU A 229 -17.67 -19.30 28.58
N LYS A 230 -17.68 -19.18 27.25
CA LYS A 230 -18.90 -18.92 26.49
C LYS A 230 -19.92 -20.06 26.62
N LYS A 231 -19.49 -21.32 26.58
CA LYS A 231 -20.36 -22.48 26.81
C LYS A 231 -21.03 -22.43 28.17
N LYS A 232 -20.25 -22.18 29.22
CA LYS A 232 -20.79 -22.06 30.59
C LYS A 232 -21.79 -20.91 30.71
N LEU A 233 -21.56 -19.79 30.03
CA LEU A 233 -22.47 -18.65 30.02
C LEU A 233 -23.76 -18.91 29.22
N GLU A 234 -23.70 -19.69 28.14
CA GLU A 234 -24.90 -20.15 27.40
C GLU A 234 -25.81 -21.00 28.30
N ASP A 235 -25.26 -21.80 29.23
CA ASP A 235 -26.03 -22.51 30.25
C ASP A 235 -26.72 -21.57 31.29
N TYR A 236 -26.29 -20.30 31.37
CA TYR A 236 -26.85 -19.26 32.26
C TYR A 236 -27.69 -18.19 31.52
N GLU A 237 -28.00 -18.36 30.22
CA GLU A 237 -28.90 -17.46 29.47
C GLU A 237 -30.38 -17.58 29.87
N THR A 238 -30.67 -17.40 31.16
CA THR A 238 -31.92 -16.78 31.66
C THR A 238 -31.69 -15.39 32.25
N LEU A 239 -30.47 -14.83 32.21
CA LEU A 239 -30.21 -13.46 32.68
C LEU A 239 -29.47 -12.63 31.61
N ASN A 240 -30.26 -11.92 30.81
CA ASN A 240 -29.81 -10.88 29.88
C ASN A 240 -29.06 -9.76 30.63
N VAL A 241 -27.73 -9.79 30.60
CA VAL A 241 -26.91 -8.59 30.78
C VAL A 241 -25.90 -8.52 29.64
N VAL A 242 -26.19 -7.65 28.67
CA VAL A 242 -25.27 -7.27 27.61
C VAL A 242 -24.12 -6.47 28.25
N LEU A 243 -22.97 -7.10 28.46
CA LEU A 243 -21.71 -6.39 28.73
C LEU A 243 -21.01 -6.11 27.39
N PRO A 244 -20.90 -4.85 26.95
CA PRO A 244 -20.19 -4.51 25.73
C PRO A 244 -18.67 -4.51 26.00
N MET A 245 -18.05 -5.68 26.07
CA MET A 245 -16.58 -5.80 25.96
C MET A 245 -16.17 -5.86 24.48
N LYS A 246 -16.28 -4.73 23.77
CA LYS A 246 -15.51 -4.51 22.54
C LYS A 246 -14.08 -4.17 22.92
N LEU A 247 -13.30 -5.19 23.24
CA LEU A 247 -11.83 -5.10 23.22
C LEU A 247 -11.42 -4.72 21.80
N ARG A 248 -10.98 -3.47 21.63
CA ARG A 248 -10.36 -2.90 20.42
C ARG A 248 -9.06 -3.64 20.09
N LYS A 249 -9.14 -4.92 19.69
CA LYS A 249 -8.10 -5.60 18.91
C LYS A 249 -8.35 -5.24 17.45
N TRP A 250 -7.27 -5.08 16.68
CA TRP A 250 -7.17 -4.71 15.25
C TRP A 250 -6.66 -3.30 14.91
N GLN A 251 -6.41 -2.41 15.87
CA GLN A 251 -5.72 -1.13 15.61
C GLN A 251 -4.18 -1.23 15.53
N LEU A 252 -3.59 -2.42 15.67
CA LEU A 252 -2.13 -2.59 15.65
C LEU A 252 -1.59 -3.51 14.55
N LEU A 253 -2.39 -4.38 13.92
CA LEU A 253 -1.82 -5.46 13.09
C LEU A 253 -1.39 -5.02 11.68
N LEU A 254 -1.90 -3.89 11.16
CA LEU A 254 -1.43 -3.38 9.86
C LEU A 254 -0.32 -2.34 9.94
N LYS A 255 -0.08 -1.76 11.12
CA LYS A 255 1.10 -0.91 11.35
C LYS A 255 2.41 -1.69 11.31
N ILE A 256 2.35 -3.02 11.39
CA ILE A 256 3.52 -3.90 11.51
C ILE A 256 4.05 -4.35 10.15
N ILE A 257 3.17 -4.65 9.18
CA ILE A 257 3.59 -5.12 7.85
C ILE A 257 4.29 -4.01 7.03
N VAL A 258 3.90 -2.75 7.24
CA VAL A 258 4.49 -1.60 6.52
C VAL A 258 5.65 -0.94 7.27
N ARG A 259 5.84 -1.21 8.58
CA ARG A 259 6.80 -0.44 9.42
C ARG A 259 7.71 -1.23 10.37
N GLN A 260 7.61 -2.56 10.50
CA GLN A 260 8.34 -3.31 11.55
C GLN A 260 9.28 -4.43 11.06
N CYS A 261 9.91 -4.28 9.88
CA CYS A 261 11.10 -5.10 9.58
C CYS A 261 12.43 -4.37 9.81
N VAL A 262 12.42 -3.11 10.28
CA VAL A 262 13.63 -2.37 10.65
C VAL A 262 13.54 -1.94 12.11
N VAL A 263 13.84 -2.89 12.99
CA VAL A 263 14.56 -2.56 14.22
C VAL A 263 15.77 -3.50 14.23
N LEU A 264 16.77 -3.11 13.43
CA LEU A 264 18.18 -3.38 13.64
C LEU A 264 18.89 -2.02 13.57
#